data_AF-A0A3D1QW58-F1
#
_entry.id   AF-A0A3D1QW58-F1
#
_cell.length_a   1.000
_cell.length_b   1.000
_cell.length_c   1.000
_cell.angle_alpha   90.00
_cell.angle_beta   90.00
_cell.angle_gamma   90.00
#
_symmetry.space_group_name_H-M   'P 1'
#
loop_
_entity.id
_entity.type
_entity.pdbx_description
1 polymer ?
#
loop_
_entity_poly.entity_id
_entity_poly.type
_entity_poly.pdbx_seq_one_letter_code
_entity_poly.pdbx_strand_id
1 'polypeptide(L)'
;MVSVPRLALALAIALLPSQVLAASVYLNGTKVDGILVGQKMEKCNVEFDAKGDVRLDCPGIAIKVEGAQASAPAAEEAAAAQLTKKYFLVTEQAVRGATEFDIEVYVNSKFVRRCKSEDEQYVGEITEHLVPGKNKVMFVARKKAGATRRSFSPEHFFRVIIGEGNASGDRVMIDDAVITFEKTAAEAADSSKELSLVTR
;
A
#
# COMPACT_ATOMS: atom_id res chain seq x y z
N MET A 1 13.65 74.82 -55.45
CA MET A 1 13.78 75.56 -54.17
C MET A 1 12.51 75.31 -53.36
N VAL A 2 12.67 74.89 -52.09
CA VAL A 2 11.66 74.77 -50.98
C VAL A 2 10.62 73.63 -51.16
N SER A 3 10.66 72.43 -50.53
CA SER A 3 10.74 71.91 -49.13
C SER A 3 9.52 72.26 -48.25
N VAL A 4 8.75 71.41 -47.56
CA VAL A 4 8.48 69.95 -47.37
C VAL A 4 7.08 69.91 -46.67
N PRO A 5 6.25 68.84 -46.76
CA PRO A 5 4.87 68.84 -46.27
C PRO A 5 4.59 67.92 -45.04
N ARG A 6 3.32 67.94 -44.59
CA ARG A 6 2.56 66.91 -43.81
C ARG A 6 2.64 66.95 -42.27
N LEU A 7 1.50 66.78 -41.59
CA LEU A 7 1.04 65.47 -41.10
C LEU A 7 -0.39 65.51 -40.53
N ALA A 8 -1.12 64.41 -40.75
CA ALA A 8 -2.50 64.15 -40.35
C ALA A 8 -2.62 63.60 -38.92
N LEU A 9 -3.82 63.71 -38.33
CA LEU A 9 -4.16 63.15 -37.02
C LEU A 9 -5.37 62.21 -37.16
N ALA A 10 -5.21 60.95 -36.76
CA ALA A 10 -6.30 59.98 -36.60
C ALA A 10 -6.27 59.43 -35.16
N LEU A 11 -7.44 59.36 -34.53
CA LEU A 11 -7.66 59.05 -33.12
C LEU A 11 -7.98 57.55 -32.95
N ALA A 12 -7.22 56.83 -32.12
CA ALA A 12 -7.44 55.42 -31.80
C ALA A 12 -7.93 55.25 -30.34
N ILE A 13 -9.03 54.52 -30.17
CA ILE A 13 -9.67 54.17 -28.89
C ILE A 13 -8.86 53.06 -28.20
N ALA A 14 -8.41 53.32 -26.97
CA ALA A 14 -7.64 52.36 -26.17
C ALA A 14 -8.56 51.36 -25.45
N LEU A 15 -8.48 50.10 -25.86
CA LEU A 15 -9.03 48.94 -25.15
C LEU A 15 -8.07 48.60 -24.00
N LEU A 16 -8.48 48.73 -22.74
CA LEU A 16 -7.69 48.29 -21.58
C LEU A 16 -7.94 46.79 -21.33
N PRO A 17 -6.92 45.92 -21.41
CA PRO A 17 -7.06 44.53 -21.03
C PRO A 17 -7.06 44.38 -19.49
N SER A 18 -8.14 43.81 -18.95
CA SER A 18 -8.23 43.36 -17.57
C SER A 18 -7.12 42.35 -17.28
N GLN A 19 -6.23 42.67 -16.33
CA GLN A 19 -5.15 41.77 -15.96
C GLN A 19 -5.68 40.65 -15.07
N VAL A 20 -5.78 39.45 -15.62
CA VAL A 20 -5.94 38.21 -14.84
C VAL A 20 -4.64 38.00 -14.07
N LEU A 21 -4.69 38.22 -12.75
CA LEU A 21 -3.63 37.80 -11.85
C LEU A 21 -3.62 36.28 -11.81
N ALA A 22 -2.72 35.68 -12.60
CA ALA A 22 -2.40 34.27 -12.50
C ALA A 22 -1.70 34.03 -11.16
N ALA A 23 -2.49 33.69 -10.14
CA ALA A 23 -1.97 33.21 -8.87
C ALA A 23 -1.31 31.86 -9.12
N SER A 24 0.02 31.84 -9.08
CA SER A 24 0.81 30.62 -9.23
C SER A 24 0.73 29.78 -7.95
N VAL A 25 0.41 28.50 -8.09
CA VAL A 25 0.27 27.54 -7.00
C VAL A 25 1.60 26.80 -6.83
N TYR A 26 2.10 26.78 -5.60
CA TYR A 26 3.34 26.09 -5.24
C TYR A 26 3.04 24.99 -4.23
N LEU A 27 3.70 23.85 -4.38
CA LEU A 27 3.62 22.71 -3.47
C LEU A 27 5.04 22.31 -3.11
N ASN A 28 5.40 22.46 -1.83
CA ASN A 28 6.77 22.28 -1.33
C ASN A 28 7.82 23.10 -2.13
N GLY A 29 7.52 24.36 -2.44
CA GLY A 29 8.40 25.25 -3.22
C GLY A 29 8.49 24.94 -4.71
N THR A 30 7.84 23.88 -5.19
CA THR A 30 7.77 23.54 -6.62
C THR A 30 6.53 24.15 -7.24
N LYS A 31 6.69 24.86 -8.35
CA LYS A 31 5.58 25.48 -9.09
C LYS A 31 4.74 24.39 -9.76
N VAL A 32 3.45 24.31 -9.43
CA VAL A 32 2.54 23.23 -9.88
C VAL A 32 1.37 23.76 -10.74
N ASP A 33 1.58 24.89 -11.41
CA ASP A 33 0.57 25.51 -12.27
C ASP A 33 0.10 24.56 -13.37
N GLY A 34 -1.22 24.34 -13.44
CA GLY A 34 -1.87 23.48 -14.44
C GLY A 34 -1.81 21.97 -14.15
N ILE A 35 -0.95 21.50 -13.25
CA ILE A 35 -0.78 20.07 -12.94
C ILE A 35 -1.85 19.55 -11.97
N LEU A 36 -2.36 20.41 -11.09
CA LEU A 36 -3.38 20.06 -10.09
C LEU A 36 -4.82 20.07 -10.62
N VAL A 37 -5.05 20.46 -11.88
CA VAL A 37 -6.40 20.54 -12.44
C VAL A 37 -6.98 19.13 -12.59
N GLY A 38 -7.98 18.81 -11.76
CA GLY A 38 -8.68 17.52 -11.78
C GLY A 38 -8.04 16.42 -10.91
N GLN A 39 -6.96 16.69 -10.18
CA GLN A 39 -6.35 15.73 -9.27
C GLN A 39 -7.02 15.78 -7.90
N LYS A 40 -7.76 14.72 -7.56
CA LYS A 40 -8.39 14.58 -6.24
C LYS A 40 -7.49 13.75 -5.34
N MET A 41 -6.96 14.37 -4.28
CA MET A 41 -6.22 13.66 -3.24
C MET A 41 -7.16 13.35 -2.09
N GLU A 42 -7.47 12.07 -1.89
CA GLU A 42 -8.34 11.62 -0.80
C GLU A 42 -7.51 11.24 0.43
N LYS A 43 -8.01 11.60 1.63
CA LYS A 43 -7.40 11.28 2.94
C LYS A 43 -6.05 11.97 3.24
N CYS A 44 -5.79 13.13 2.65
CA CYS A 44 -4.67 13.97 3.05
C CYS A 44 -5.07 14.99 4.10
N ASN A 45 -4.19 15.23 5.08
CA ASN A 45 -4.31 16.38 5.96
C ASN A 45 -3.70 17.61 5.27
N VAL A 46 -4.42 18.72 5.24
CA VAL A 46 -4.01 19.96 4.56
C VAL A 46 -3.94 21.05 5.61
N GLU A 47 -2.74 21.57 5.85
CA GLU A 47 -2.51 22.64 6.81
C GLU A 47 -1.90 23.86 6.11
N PHE A 48 -2.47 25.02 6.38
CA PHE A 48 -1.95 26.31 5.92
C PHE A 48 -1.22 26.95 7.09
N ASP A 49 0.06 27.29 6.89
CA ASP A 49 0.84 27.91 7.94
C ASP A 49 0.70 29.43 7.98
N ALA A 50 1.28 30.07 9.00
CA ALA A 50 1.21 31.51 9.21
C ALA A 50 1.91 32.35 8.11
N LYS A 51 2.67 31.71 7.21
CA LYS A 51 3.32 32.36 6.06
C LYS A 51 2.53 32.17 4.77
N GLY A 52 1.43 31.40 4.81
CA GLY A 52 0.61 31.06 3.67
C GLY A 52 1.11 29.85 2.88
N ASP A 53 2.04 29.08 3.45
CA ASP A 53 2.52 27.85 2.82
C ASP A 53 1.54 26.70 3.09
N VAL A 54 1.39 25.81 2.10
CA VAL A 54 0.47 24.66 2.17
C VAL A 54 1.25 23.38 2.44
N ARG A 55 0.97 22.72 3.56
CA ARG A 55 1.52 21.42 3.92
C ARG A 55 0.49 20.33 3.71
N LEU A 56 0.85 19.33 2.91
CA LEU A 56 0.01 18.16 2.62
C LEU A 56 0.64 16.91 3.24
N ASP A 57 -0.04 16.31 4.20
CA ASP A 57 0.33 15.01 4.77
C ASP A 57 -0.60 13.94 4.20
N CYS A 58 -0.10 13.17 3.24
CA CYS A 58 -0.81 12.10 2.56
C CYS A 58 -0.18 10.74 2.91
N PRO A 59 -0.60 10.09 4.01
CA PRO A 59 -0.02 8.81 4.41
C PRO A 59 -0.25 7.75 3.33
N GLY A 60 0.84 7.19 2.81
CA GLY A 60 0.82 6.11 1.80
C GLY A 60 1.00 6.54 0.35
N ILE A 61 1.25 7.82 0.06
CA ILE A 61 1.54 8.32 -1.30
C ILE A 61 2.96 8.91 -1.34
N ALA A 62 3.81 8.38 -2.21
CA ALA A 62 5.14 8.93 -2.48
C ALA A 62 5.09 9.83 -3.72
N ILE A 63 5.40 11.11 -3.56
CA ILE A 63 5.53 12.05 -4.68
C ILE A 63 6.92 11.88 -5.30
N LYS A 64 6.98 11.36 -6.54
CA LYS A 64 8.21 11.41 -7.34
C LYS A 64 8.24 12.72 -8.11
N VAL A 65 9.19 13.59 -7.77
CA VAL A 65 9.54 14.76 -8.58
C VAL A 65 10.73 14.36 -9.44
N GLU A 66 10.53 14.19 -10.75
CA GLU A 66 11.65 14.02 -11.67
C GLU A 66 12.34 15.36 -11.90
N GLY A 67 13.57 15.48 -11.41
CA GLY A 67 14.49 16.53 -11.82
C GLY A 67 14.67 17.70 -10.86
N ALA A 68 15.12 17.46 -9.63
CA ALA A 68 15.91 18.45 -8.89
C ALA A 68 16.82 17.73 -7.88
N GLN A 69 18.12 17.78 -8.15
CA GLN A 69 19.19 17.23 -7.32
C GLN A 69 19.30 18.07 -6.05
N ALA A 70 18.58 17.67 -5.00
CA ALA A 70 18.64 18.29 -3.69
C ALA A 70 19.78 17.69 -2.87
N SER A 71 20.61 18.57 -2.31
CA SER A 71 21.67 18.28 -1.36
C SER A 71 21.15 17.36 -0.25
N ALA A 72 21.77 16.19 -0.14
CA ALA A 72 21.40 15.14 0.79
C ALA A 72 21.46 15.63 2.25
N PRO A 73 20.39 15.44 3.07
CA PRO A 73 20.60 15.14 4.47
C PRO A 73 21.38 13.82 4.52
N ALA A 74 22.37 13.72 5.42
CA ALA A 74 23.17 12.52 5.60
C ALA A 74 22.24 11.29 5.59
N ALA A 75 22.29 10.57 4.47
CA ALA A 75 21.73 9.25 4.36
C ALA A 75 22.55 8.43 5.34
N GLU A 76 21.97 8.18 6.51
CA GLU A 76 22.30 6.97 7.22
C GLU A 76 22.07 5.86 6.21
N GLU A 77 23.20 5.30 5.78
CA GLU A 77 23.34 4.34 4.73
C GLU A 77 22.42 3.18 5.08
N ALA A 78 21.21 3.20 4.52
CA ALA A 78 20.41 1.99 4.34
C ALA A 78 21.17 1.16 3.32
N ALA A 79 22.28 0.55 3.77
CA ALA A 79 22.77 -0.70 3.22
C ALA A 79 21.51 -1.51 2.96
N ALA A 80 21.26 -1.86 1.70
CA ALA A 80 20.07 -2.56 1.27
C ALA A 80 19.83 -3.71 2.26
N ALA A 81 18.91 -3.50 3.21
CA ALA A 81 18.69 -4.48 4.24
C ALA A 81 18.19 -5.71 3.47
N GLN A 82 18.89 -6.82 3.64
CA GLN A 82 18.46 -8.09 3.08
C GLN A 82 17.84 -8.86 4.22
N LEU A 83 16.76 -9.57 3.93
CA LEU A 83 16.14 -10.47 4.90
C LEU A 83 17.19 -11.51 5.31
N THR A 84 17.53 -11.54 6.59
CA THR A 84 18.49 -12.52 7.13
C THR A 84 17.82 -13.83 7.50
N LYS A 85 16.48 -13.83 7.57
CA LYS A 85 15.64 -15.00 7.88
C LYS A 85 14.75 -15.38 6.70
N LYS A 86 14.46 -16.67 6.62
CA LYS A 86 13.45 -17.21 5.72
C LYS A 86 12.11 -17.30 6.44
N TYR A 87 11.06 -16.88 5.75
CA TYR A 87 9.71 -16.88 6.26
C TYR A 87 8.86 -17.86 5.47
N PHE A 88 8.09 -18.66 6.18
CA PHE A 88 7.28 -19.71 5.61
C PHE A 88 5.83 -19.53 6.01
N LEU A 89 4.94 -19.81 5.06
CA LEU A 89 3.52 -19.95 5.28
C LEU A 89 3.16 -21.42 5.37
N VAL A 90 2.54 -21.79 6.48
CA VAL A 90 2.11 -23.16 6.77
C VAL A 90 0.64 -23.16 7.07
N THR A 91 -0.07 -24.17 6.58
CA THR A 91 -1.44 -24.41 6.98
C THR A 91 -1.55 -25.60 7.92
N GLU A 92 -2.51 -25.56 8.84
CA GLU A 92 -2.78 -26.66 9.76
C GLU A 92 -4.29 -26.82 9.91
N GLN A 93 -4.78 -28.06 9.87
CA GLN A 93 -6.19 -28.37 10.04
C GLN A 93 -6.36 -29.57 10.96
N ALA A 94 -7.27 -29.47 11.92
CA ALA A 94 -7.65 -30.63 12.75
C ALA A 94 -8.38 -31.69 11.90
N VAL A 95 -9.34 -31.22 11.09
CA VAL A 95 -10.10 -32.06 10.15
C VAL A 95 -10.22 -31.32 8.83
N ARG A 96 -9.63 -31.88 7.77
CA ARG A 96 -9.62 -31.29 6.41
C ARG A 96 -11.06 -31.04 5.94
N GLY A 97 -11.34 -29.84 5.46
CA GLY A 97 -12.63 -29.45 4.89
C GLY A 97 -13.73 -29.15 5.92
N ALA A 98 -13.51 -29.36 7.22
CA ALA A 98 -14.56 -29.24 8.24
C ALA A 98 -14.95 -27.79 8.55
N THR A 99 -14.02 -26.86 8.42
CA THR A 99 -14.27 -25.43 8.70
C THR A 99 -14.93 -24.72 7.53
N GLU A 100 -14.79 -25.25 6.31
CA GLU A 100 -15.36 -24.68 5.07
C GLU A 100 -14.89 -23.24 4.80
N PHE A 101 -13.80 -22.80 5.43
CA PHE A 101 -13.22 -21.49 5.16
C PHE A 101 -12.11 -21.60 4.12
N ASP A 102 -12.16 -20.77 3.09
CA ASP A 102 -11.00 -20.48 2.27
C ASP A 102 -10.34 -19.20 2.80
N ILE A 103 -9.04 -19.25 3.06
CA ILE A 103 -8.28 -18.13 3.64
C ILE A 103 -7.35 -17.57 2.58
N GLU A 104 -7.59 -16.33 2.18
CA GLU A 104 -6.70 -15.57 1.30
C GLU A 104 -5.69 -14.80 2.13
N VAL A 105 -4.45 -14.79 1.66
CA VAL A 105 -3.32 -14.18 2.34
C VAL A 105 -2.72 -13.14 1.43
N TYR A 106 -2.64 -11.93 1.95
CA TYR A 106 -2.03 -10.79 1.30
C TYR A 106 -0.85 -10.30 2.13
N VAL A 107 0.26 -9.96 1.47
CA VAL A 107 1.42 -9.36 2.09
C VAL A 107 1.72 -8.05 1.37
N ASN A 108 1.77 -6.95 2.12
CA ASN A 108 1.96 -5.60 1.58
C ASN A 108 0.99 -5.30 0.42
N SER A 109 -0.29 -5.64 0.64
CA SER A 109 -1.39 -5.53 -0.32
C SER A 109 -1.27 -6.37 -1.61
N LYS A 110 -0.27 -7.25 -1.72
CA LYS A 110 -0.14 -8.21 -2.82
C LYS A 110 -0.71 -9.56 -2.43
N PHE A 111 -1.49 -10.17 -3.32
CA PHE A 111 -1.98 -11.53 -3.13
C PHE A 111 -0.81 -12.52 -3.14
N VAL A 112 -0.72 -13.35 -2.10
CA VAL A 112 0.28 -14.41 -1.98
C VAL A 112 -0.36 -15.75 -2.30
N ARG A 113 -1.44 -16.10 -1.59
CA ARG A 113 -2.08 -17.39 -1.76
C ARG A 113 -3.51 -17.42 -1.25
N ARG A 114 -4.33 -18.29 -1.84
CA ARG A 114 -5.60 -18.76 -1.27
C ARG A 114 -5.39 -20.19 -0.75
N CYS A 115 -5.54 -20.37 0.55
CA CYS A 115 -5.48 -21.65 1.25
C CYS A 115 -6.90 -22.18 1.40
N LYS A 116 -7.26 -23.27 0.71
CA LYS A 116 -8.62 -23.82 0.80
C LYS A 116 -8.71 -24.84 1.93
N SER A 117 -9.88 -24.92 2.59
CA SER A 117 -10.09 -25.91 3.65
C SER A 117 -10.00 -27.36 3.12
N GLU A 118 -10.27 -27.58 1.83
CA GLU A 118 -10.24 -28.91 1.21
C GLU A 118 -8.85 -29.33 0.73
N ASP A 119 -7.89 -28.41 0.72
CA ASP A 119 -6.53 -28.69 0.26
C ASP A 119 -5.74 -29.51 1.30
N GLU A 120 -4.66 -30.12 0.84
CA GLU A 120 -3.65 -30.70 1.72
C GLU A 120 -2.96 -29.61 2.56
N GLN A 121 -2.22 -30.04 3.59
CA GLN A 121 -1.34 -29.12 4.30
C GLN A 121 -0.40 -28.46 3.29
N TYR A 122 -0.39 -27.14 3.29
CA TYR A 122 0.48 -26.34 2.48
C TYR A 122 1.64 -25.84 3.32
N VAL A 123 2.83 -25.89 2.72
CA VAL A 123 4.06 -25.34 3.25
C VAL A 123 4.75 -24.64 2.07
N GLY A 124 5.06 -23.36 2.22
CA GLY A 124 5.81 -22.64 1.20
C GLY A 124 6.52 -21.41 1.72
N GLU A 125 7.65 -21.09 1.11
CA GLU A 125 8.42 -19.90 1.42
C GLU A 125 7.69 -18.65 0.90
N ILE A 126 7.59 -17.61 1.72
CA ILE A 126 6.97 -16.32 1.37
C ILE A 126 7.95 -15.15 1.48
N THR A 127 9.22 -15.43 1.76
CA THR A 127 10.30 -14.44 1.93
C THR A 127 10.33 -13.43 0.78
N GLU A 128 10.07 -13.87 -0.46
CA GLU A 128 10.05 -13.01 -1.65
C GLU A 128 8.97 -11.91 -1.64
N HIS A 129 7.93 -12.06 -0.83
CA HIS A 129 6.85 -11.07 -0.70
C HIS A 129 7.11 -10.06 0.43
N LEU A 130 8.16 -10.28 1.21
CA LEU A 130 8.51 -9.49 2.37
C LEU A 130 9.60 -8.46 2.02
N VAL A 131 9.57 -7.35 2.74
CA VAL A 131 10.66 -6.38 2.79
C VAL A 131 11.27 -6.40 4.20
N PRO A 132 12.53 -5.99 4.39
CA PRO A 132 13.10 -5.84 5.72
C PRO A 132 12.30 -4.86 6.59
N GLY A 133 12.14 -5.18 7.86
CA GLY A 133 11.39 -4.36 8.80
C GLY A 133 9.88 -4.62 8.76
N LYS A 134 9.07 -3.57 8.75
CA LYS A 134 7.61 -3.70 8.94
C LYS A 134 6.92 -4.13 7.64
N ASN A 135 6.16 -5.21 7.72
CA ASN A 135 5.30 -5.73 6.68
C ASN A 135 3.85 -5.78 7.19
N LYS A 136 2.90 -5.61 6.28
CA LYS A 136 1.47 -5.79 6.56
C LYS A 136 1.00 -7.12 6.00
N VAL A 137 0.42 -7.95 6.84
CA VAL A 137 -0.18 -9.21 6.43
C VAL A 137 -1.69 -9.11 6.64
N MET A 138 -2.47 -9.32 5.58
CA MET A 138 -3.92 -9.34 5.66
C MET A 138 -4.45 -10.73 5.32
N PHE A 139 -5.24 -11.28 6.24
CA PHE A 139 -5.97 -12.52 6.06
C PHE A 139 -7.42 -12.20 5.73
N VAL A 140 -7.98 -12.86 4.73
CA VAL A 140 -9.40 -12.78 4.39
C VAL A 140 -9.97 -14.19 4.38
N ALA A 141 -10.74 -14.53 5.41
CA ALA A 141 -11.46 -15.79 5.50
C ALA A 141 -12.84 -15.65 4.86
N ARG A 142 -13.12 -16.50 3.87
CA ARG A 142 -14.41 -16.60 3.20
C ARG A 142 -15.03 -17.95 3.52
N LYS A 143 -16.22 -17.94 4.12
CA LYS A 143 -16.99 -19.15 4.40
C LYS A 143 -17.61 -19.64 3.08
N LYS A 144 -17.28 -20.86 2.68
CA LYS A 144 -17.98 -21.53 1.58
C LYS A 144 -19.37 -21.91 2.05
N ALA A 145 -20.39 -21.34 1.41
CA ALA A 145 -21.77 -21.76 1.60
C ALA A 145 -21.96 -23.14 0.96
N GLY A 146 -21.91 -24.20 1.76
CA GLY A 146 -22.33 -25.54 1.37
C GLY A 146 -23.84 -25.73 1.55
N ALA A 147 -24.42 -26.79 0.95
CA ALA A 147 -25.83 -27.15 1.15
C ALA A 147 -26.14 -27.49 2.62
N THR A 148 -25.17 -28.07 3.33
CA THR A 148 -25.19 -28.32 4.77
C THR A 148 -23.79 -28.10 5.34
N ARG A 149 -23.73 -27.53 6.55
CA ARG A 149 -22.47 -27.27 7.25
C ARG A 149 -21.83 -28.60 7.67
N ARG A 150 -20.56 -28.79 7.34
CA ARG A 150 -19.81 -30.02 7.66
C ARG A 150 -19.53 -30.21 9.15
N SER A 151 -19.37 -29.12 9.91
CA SER A 151 -19.20 -29.18 11.35
C SER A 151 -19.55 -27.88 12.04
N PHE A 152 -19.85 -27.97 13.34
CA PHE A 152 -20.11 -26.84 14.24
C PHE A 152 -19.12 -26.80 15.42
N SER A 153 -18.17 -27.75 15.48
CA SER A 153 -17.25 -27.86 16.62
C SER A 153 -16.16 -26.78 16.55
N PRO A 154 -15.85 -26.08 17.66
CA PRO A 154 -14.69 -25.19 17.72
C PRO A 154 -13.35 -25.96 17.65
N GLU A 155 -13.33 -27.25 17.98
CA GLU A 155 -12.13 -28.10 17.89
C GLU A 155 -11.71 -28.39 16.45
N HIS A 156 -12.65 -28.28 15.51
CA HIS A 156 -12.33 -28.36 14.09
C HIS A 156 -11.86 -26.98 13.62
N PHE A 157 -10.55 -26.81 13.53
CA PHE A 157 -9.94 -25.54 13.13
C PHE A 157 -9.20 -25.63 11.79
N PHE A 158 -8.99 -24.46 11.19
CA PHE A 158 -8.10 -24.20 10.07
C PHE A 158 -7.23 -23.00 10.42
N ARG A 159 -5.93 -23.23 10.54
CA ARG A 159 -4.91 -22.22 10.87
C ARG A 159 -4.05 -21.94 9.65
N VAL A 160 -3.72 -20.67 9.48
CA VAL A 160 -2.63 -20.21 8.63
C VAL A 160 -1.59 -19.58 9.54
N ILE A 161 -0.38 -20.11 9.48
CA ILE A 161 0.75 -19.74 10.31
C ILE A 161 1.82 -19.14 9.40
N ILE A 162 2.37 -18.00 9.79
CA ILE A 162 3.58 -17.43 9.19
C ILE A 162 4.66 -17.45 10.26
N GLY A 163 5.78 -18.07 9.94
CA GLY A 163 6.88 -18.23 10.88
C GLY A 163 8.23 -18.16 10.22
N GLU A 164 9.24 -17.88 11.04
CA GLU A 164 10.63 -18.05 10.70
C GLU A 164 10.93 -19.54 10.70
N GLY A 165 11.73 -19.99 9.74
CA GLY A 165 12.07 -21.40 9.66
C GLY A 165 13.21 -21.68 8.72
N ASN A 166 13.48 -22.97 8.55
CA ASN A 166 14.48 -23.48 7.64
C ASN A 166 13.94 -24.68 6.87
N ALA A 167 14.33 -24.76 5.59
CA ALA A 167 14.11 -25.94 4.78
C ALA A 167 15.26 -26.94 5.03
N SER A 168 14.93 -28.15 5.47
CA SER A 168 15.85 -29.27 5.63
C SER A 168 15.37 -30.44 4.78
N GLY A 169 15.96 -30.61 3.59
CA GLY A 169 15.47 -31.55 2.59
C GLY A 169 14.05 -31.20 2.16
N ASP A 170 13.15 -32.20 2.18
CA ASP A 170 11.73 -32.04 1.80
C ASP A 170 10.85 -31.52 2.94
N ARG A 171 11.42 -31.16 4.10
CA ARG A 171 10.67 -30.69 5.27
C ARG A 171 11.04 -29.27 5.61
N VAL A 172 10.03 -28.46 5.95
CA VAL A 172 10.24 -27.15 6.57
C VAL A 172 9.98 -27.29 8.05
N MET A 173 10.93 -26.79 8.84
CA MET A 173 10.77 -26.64 10.28
C MET A 173 10.51 -25.17 10.55
N ILE A 174 9.41 -24.88 11.24
CA ILE A 174 9.12 -23.54 11.74
C ILE A 174 9.79 -23.43 13.11
N ASP A 175 10.75 -22.52 13.20
CA ASP A 175 11.51 -22.25 14.43
C ASP A 175 10.74 -21.27 15.33
N ASP A 176 10.09 -20.26 14.74
CA ASP A 176 9.27 -19.30 15.46
C ASP A 176 8.00 -18.94 14.69
N ALA A 177 6.84 -19.16 15.30
CA ALA A 177 5.54 -18.82 14.71
C ALA A 177 5.18 -17.36 15.04
N VAL A 178 5.48 -16.45 14.13
CA VAL A 178 5.34 -15.01 14.35
C VAL A 178 3.89 -14.53 14.20
N ILE A 179 3.12 -15.15 13.29
CA ILE A 179 1.71 -14.84 13.07
C ILE A 179 0.91 -16.14 12.97
N THR A 180 -0.20 -16.19 13.70
CA THR A 180 -1.20 -17.25 13.56
C THR A 180 -2.58 -16.63 13.34
N PHE A 181 -3.25 -17.06 12.29
CA PHE A 181 -4.64 -16.73 12.01
C PHE A 181 -5.45 -18.02 11.97
N GLU A 182 -6.52 -18.07 12.78
CA GLU A 182 -7.34 -19.27 12.96
C GLU A 182 -8.79 -18.99 12.61
N LYS A 183 -9.42 -20.00 12.02
CA LYS A 183 -10.87 -20.12 11.90
C LYS A 183 -11.33 -21.47 12.39
N THR A 184 -12.47 -21.48 13.09
CA THR A 184 -13.09 -22.71 13.58
C THR A 184 -14.36 -23.05 12.83
N ALA A 185 -14.76 -24.31 12.85
CA ALA A 185 -16.01 -24.74 12.27
C ALA A 185 -17.23 -24.20 13.03
N ALA A 186 -17.07 -23.65 14.24
CA ALA A 186 -18.12 -22.93 14.98
C ALA A 186 -18.45 -21.56 14.39
N GLU A 187 -17.53 -20.94 13.64
CA GLU A 187 -17.73 -19.65 12.98
C GLU A 187 -18.46 -19.78 11.64
N ALA A 188 -19.35 -18.82 11.37
CA ALA A 188 -20.24 -18.84 10.21
C ALA A 188 -20.08 -17.64 9.26
N ALA A 189 -19.41 -16.58 9.69
CA ALA A 189 -19.29 -15.34 8.94
C ALA A 189 -17.90 -15.20 8.29
N ASP A 190 -17.88 -14.57 7.13
CA ASP A 190 -16.66 -14.04 6.52
C ASP A 190 -15.96 -13.06 7.48
N SER A 191 -14.64 -12.98 7.39
CA SER A 191 -13.90 -12.02 8.20
C SER A 191 -12.56 -11.68 7.56
N SER A 192 -12.04 -10.50 7.89
CA SER A 192 -10.70 -10.08 7.51
C SER A 192 -9.91 -9.59 8.73
N LYS A 193 -8.60 -9.82 8.74
CA LYS A 193 -7.70 -9.35 9.81
C LYS A 193 -6.36 -8.91 9.24
N GLU A 194 -5.96 -7.68 9.51
CA GLU A 194 -4.61 -7.16 9.24
C GLU A 194 -3.73 -7.33 10.48
N LEU A 195 -2.50 -7.78 10.29
CA LEU A 195 -1.47 -7.98 11.30
C LEU A 195 -0.14 -7.43 10.79
N SER A 196 0.69 -6.93 11.70
CA SER A 196 2.04 -6.49 11.37
C SER A 196 3.05 -7.61 11.59
N LEU A 197 3.90 -7.87 10.59
CA LEU A 197 5.06 -8.74 10.70
C LEU A 197 6.33 -7.87 10.67
N VAL A 198 7.21 -8.00 11.64
CA VAL A 198 8.51 -7.32 11.63
C VAL A 198 9.58 -8.34 11.28
N THR A 199 10.18 -8.18 10.11
CA THR A 199 11.20 -9.08 9.58
C THR A 199 12.61 -8.56 9.86
N ARG A 200 13.56 -9.48 9.87
CA ARG A 200 14.98 -9.22 10.11
C ARG A 200 15.85 -9.86 9.04
#